data_AF-A0A2E8GVM0-F1
#
_entry.id   AF-A0A2E8GVM0-F1
#
_cell.length_a   1.000
_cell.length_b   1.000
_cell.length_c   1.000
_cell.angle_alpha   90.00
_cell.angle_beta   90.00
_cell.angle_gamma   90.00
#
_symmetry.space_group_name_H-M   'P 1'
#
loop_
_entity.id
_entity.type
_entity.pdbx_description
1 polymer ?
#
loop_
_entity_poly.entity_id
_entity_poly.type
_entity_poly.pdbx_seq_one_letter_code
_entity_poly.pdbx_strand_id
1 'polypeptide(L)'
;MANEAKNFQLTADDKERYEKQISGIDLSSKETLLNSIPRKIESLRCLPDLKSFQVELINDISTLYNLITTKKDLNGLAQRRILFALEYFNKIEDEIPDQLPWVGYLDDAVVVRWVLEDLLADYGKYCDT
;
A
#
# COMPACT_ATOMS: atom_id res chain seq x y z
N MET A 1 -21.40 12.28 10.34
CA MET A 1 -20.29 11.76 11.17
C MET A 1 -19.02 12.17 10.44
N ALA A 2 -18.27 13.13 10.98
CA ALA A 2 -17.21 13.83 10.25
C ALA A 2 -15.82 13.43 10.79
N ASN A 3 -14.95 13.00 9.88
CA ASN A 3 -13.49 13.17 9.90
C ASN A 3 -12.65 12.61 11.06
N GLU A 4 -12.95 11.44 11.63
CA GLU A 4 -11.98 10.80 12.55
C GLU A 4 -10.80 10.16 11.81
N ALA A 5 -10.99 9.71 10.55
CA ALA A 5 -9.93 9.12 9.73
C ALA A 5 -8.91 10.13 9.18
N LYS A 6 -9.19 11.45 9.21
CA LYS A 6 -8.29 12.48 8.63
C LYS A 6 -7.04 12.78 9.47
N ASN A 7 -6.96 12.27 10.69
CA ASN A 7 -5.87 12.57 11.61
C ASN A 7 -4.86 11.42 11.79
N PHE A 8 -5.03 10.28 11.11
CA PHE A 8 -4.00 9.24 11.09
C PHE A 8 -2.99 9.58 10.00
N GLN A 9 -1.76 9.92 10.40
CA GLN A 9 -0.69 10.36 9.49
C GLN A 9 0.63 9.75 9.95
N LEU A 10 1.50 9.43 8.99
CA LEU A 10 2.86 8.99 9.29
C LEU A 10 3.67 10.12 9.89
N THR A 11 4.34 9.83 11.00
CA THR A 11 5.33 10.73 11.59
C THR A 11 6.61 10.73 10.76
N ALA A 12 7.53 11.67 11.03
CA ALA A 12 8.85 11.67 10.42
C ALA A 12 9.63 10.38 10.74
N ASP A 13 9.51 9.88 11.97
CA ASP A 13 10.17 8.66 12.43
C ASP A 13 9.63 7.42 11.72
N ASP A 14 8.33 7.39 11.42
CA ASP A 14 7.71 6.32 10.63
C ASP A 14 8.28 6.29 9.21
N LYS A 15 8.33 7.45 8.56
CA LYS A 15 8.89 7.56 7.20
C LYS A 15 10.36 7.16 7.16
N GLU A 16 11.18 7.59 8.14
CA GLU A 16 12.59 7.19 8.20
C GLU A 16 12.75 5.68 8.42
N ARG A 17 11.93 5.09 9.30
CA ARG A 17 11.90 3.64 9.54
C ARG A 17 11.51 2.88 8.27
N TYR A 18 10.49 3.33 7.56
CA TYR A 18 10.01 2.67 6.35
C TYR A 18 10.98 2.83 5.18
N GLU A 19 11.61 3.98 5.00
CA GLU A 19 12.65 4.15 3.97
C GLU A 19 13.84 3.20 4.19
N LYS A 20 14.22 2.95 5.45
CA LYS A 20 15.22 1.91 5.78
C LYS A 20 14.74 0.52 5.37
N GLN A 21 13.48 0.18 5.63
CA GLN A 21 12.91 -1.12 5.23
C GLN A 21 12.85 -1.26 3.70
N ILE A 22 12.37 -0.23 2.99
CA ILE A 22 12.31 -0.16 1.53
C ILE A 22 13.70 -0.42 0.93
N SER A 23 14.76 0.18 1.49
CA SER A 23 16.12 -0.01 1.01
C SER A 23 16.61 -1.47 1.09
N GLY A 24 16.06 -2.25 2.03
CA GLY A 24 16.40 -3.64 2.28
C GLY A 24 15.55 -4.67 1.53
N ILE A 25 14.53 -4.25 0.79
CA ILE A 25 13.65 -5.17 0.05
C ILE A 25 14.41 -5.94 -1.02
N ASP A 26 14.31 -7.26 -0.94
CA ASP A 26 14.77 -8.18 -1.97
C ASP A 26 13.74 -8.26 -3.10
N LEU A 27 14.16 -7.91 -4.32
CA LEU A 27 13.30 -7.96 -5.50
C LEU A 27 13.03 -9.40 -5.97
N SER A 28 13.79 -10.38 -5.48
CA SER A 28 13.66 -11.79 -5.89
C SER A 28 12.37 -12.44 -5.36
N SER A 29 11.82 -11.94 -4.26
CA SER A 29 10.56 -12.43 -3.66
C SER A 29 9.29 -11.85 -4.31
N LYS A 30 9.45 -10.96 -5.29
CA LYS A 30 8.39 -10.23 -5.98
C LYS A 30 7.24 -11.13 -6.46
N GLU A 31 7.55 -12.23 -7.15
CA GLU A 31 6.52 -13.07 -7.76
C GLU A 31 5.61 -13.73 -6.71
N THR A 32 6.19 -14.22 -5.61
CA THR A 32 5.43 -14.85 -4.52
C THR A 32 4.44 -13.86 -3.91
N LEU A 33 4.89 -12.63 -3.64
CA LEU A 33 4.03 -11.57 -3.11
C LEU A 33 2.92 -11.20 -4.11
N LEU A 34 3.26 -10.94 -5.38
CA LEU A 34 2.28 -10.54 -6.39
C LEU A 34 1.19 -11.59 -6.63
N ASN A 35 1.48 -12.88 -6.37
CA ASN A 35 0.48 -13.94 -6.47
C ASN A 35 -0.53 -13.96 -5.31
N SER A 36 -0.21 -13.37 -4.15
CA SER A 36 -1.13 -13.32 -3.00
C SER A 36 -2.02 -12.07 -2.99
N ILE A 37 -1.53 -10.95 -3.52
CA ILE A 37 -2.24 -9.65 -3.49
C ILE A 37 -3.67 -9.72 -4.05
N PRO A 38 -3.95 -10.31 -5.24
CA PRO A 38 -5.31 -10.36 -5.77
C PRO A 38 -6.31 -11.05 -4.82
N ARG A 39 -5.86 -12.10 -4.12
CA ARG A 39 -6.71 -12.79 -3.14
C ARG A 39 -7.00 -11.91 -1.94
N LYS A 40 -6.01 -11.16 -1.43
CA LYS A 40 -6.22 -10.27 -0.29
C LYS A 40 -7.15 -9.10 -0.63
N ILE A 41 -7.05 -8.54 -1.84
CA ILE A 41 -7.99 -7.53 -2.34
C ILE A 41 -9.43 -8.07 -2.36
N GLU A 42 -9.63 -9.28 -2.92
CA GLU A 42 -10.98 -9.89 -2.99
C GLU A 42 -11.54 -10.19 -1.59
N SER A 43 -10.70 -10.64 -0.65
CA SER A 43 -11.11 -10.81 0.75
C SER A 43 -11.59 -9.51 1.38
N LEU A 44 -10.86 -8.40 1.16
CA LEU A 44 -11.24 -7.08 1.66
C LEU A 44 -12.55 -6.59 1.02
N ARG A 45 -12.71 -6.78 -0.29
CA ARG A 45 -13.95 -6.42 -1.02
C ARG A 45 -15.19 -7.18 -0.55
N CYS A 46 -15.03 -8.40 -0.03
CA CYS A 46 -16.12 -9.23 0.46
C CYS A 46 -16.57 -8.86 1.89
N LEU A 47 -15.95 -7.87 2.55
CA LEU A 47 -16.39 -7.44 3.87
C LEU A 47 -17.82 -6.84 3.81
N PRO A 48 -18.73 -7.26 4.71
CA PRO A 48 -20.14 -6.84 4.67
C PRO A 48 -20.37 -5.36 4.99
N ASP A 49 -19.38 -4.68 5.60
CA ASP A 49 -19.46 -3.27 6.02
C ASP A 49 -18.19 -2.52 5.59
N LEU A 50 -17.90 -2.58 4.28
CA LEU A 50 -16.73 -1.95 3.68
C LEU A 50 -16.77 -0.43 3.85
N LYS A 51 -15.75 0.12 4.53
CA LYS A 51 -15.63 1.54 4.82
C LYS A 51 -15.02 2.31 3.65
N SER A 52 -15.26 3.63 3.60
CA SER A 52 -14.74 4.48 2.52
C SER A 52 -13.21 4.43 2.40
N PHE A 53 -12.48 4.44 3.53
CA PHE A 53 -11.02 4.33 3.51
C PHE A 53 -10.54 2.97 3.01
N GLN A 54 -11.29 1.88 3.26
CA GLN A 54 -10.97 0.55 2.74
C GLN A 54 -11.20 0.48 1.23
N VAL A 55 -12.22 1.17 0.71
CA VAL A 55 -12.42 1.34 -0.74
C VAL A 55 -11.25 2.11 -1.37
N GLU A 56 -10.80 3.18 -0.73
CA GLU A 56 -9.63 3.96 -1.18
C GLU A 56 -8.36 3.10 -1.17
N LEU A 57 -8.11 2.35 -0.09
CA LEU A 57 -7.00 1.41 0.01
C LEU A 57 -7.03 0.36 -1.11
N ILE A 58 -8.19 -0.23 -1.42
CA ILE A 58 -8.35 -1.18 -2.53
C ILE A 58 -7.92 -0.54 -3.86
N ASN A 59 -8.34 0.71 -4.10
CA ASN A 59 -7.99 1.43 -5.33
C ASN A 59 -6.49 1.71 -5.40
N ASP A 60 -5.87 2.11 -4.29
CA ASP A 60 -4.44 2.41 -4.24
C ASP A 60 -3.59 1.15 -4.42
N ILE A 61 -3.92 0.06 -3.72
CA ILE A 61 -3.27 -1.24 -3.89
C ILE A 61 -3.43 -1.73 -5.33
N SER A 62 -4.62 -1.61 -5.92
CA SER A 62 -4.87 -2.00 -7.31
C SER A 62 -4.01 -1.18 -8.27
N THR A 63 -3.81 0.11 -7.98
CA THR A 63 -2.97 1.01 -8.78
C THR A 63 -1.50 0.62 -8.69
N LEU A 64 -0.97 0.39 -7.49
CA LEU A 64 0.40 -0.07 -7.28
C LEU A 64 0.65 -1.45 -7.90
N TYR A 65 -0.30 -2.38 -7.73
CA TYR A 65 -0.26 -3.71 -8.32
C TYR A 65 -0.22 -3.64 -9.86
N ASN A 66 -1.08 -2.84 -10.46
CA ASN A 66 -1.08 -2.61 -11.91
C ASN A 66 0.23 -1.96 -12.37
N LEU A 67 0.75 -1.00 -11.61
CA LEU A 67 1.99 -0.32 -11.95
C LEU A 67 3.16 -1.31 -12.05
N ILE A 68 3.38 -2.14 -11.02
CA ILE A 68 4.51 -3.07 -10.97
C ILE A 68 4.39 -4.28 -11.91
N THR A 69 3.18 -4.63 -12.34
CA THR A 69 2.92 -5.73 -13.27
C THR A 69 2.92 -5.30 -14.73
N THR A 70 2.57 -4.05 -15.03
CA THR A 70 2.45 -3.53 -16.41
C THR A 70 3.64 -2.70 -16.87
N LYS A 71 4.25 -1.89 -15.98
CA LYS A 71 5.42 -1.07 -16.33
C LYS A 71 6.72 -1.84 -16.15
N LYS A 72 7.44 -2.04 -17.26
CA LYS A 72 8.72 -2.76 -17.29
C LYS A 72 9.93 -1.86 -16.97
N ASP A 73 9.74 -0.55 -17.01
CA ASP A 73 10.78 0.49 -16.89
C ASP A 73 10.87 1.13 -15.50
N LEU A 74 10.17 0.57 -14.50
CA LEU A 74 10.31 1.01 -13.11
C LEU A 74 11.74 0.78 -12.61
N ASN A 75 12.37 1.83 -12.09
CA ASN A 75 13.69 1.67 -11.48
C ASN A 75 13.62 0.84 -10.19
N GLY A 76 14.78 0.39 -9.70
CA GLY A 76 14.84 -0.48 -8.52
C GLY A 76 14.22 0.14 -7.25
N LEU A 77 14.33 1.46 -7.07
CA LEU A 77 13.74 2.16 -5.92
C LEU A 77 12.21 2.15 -5.98
N ALA A 78 11.62 2.48 -7.14
CA ALA A 78 10.17 2.41 -7.33
C ALA A 78 9.65 0.99 -7.14
N GLN A 79 10.33 -0.02 -7.67
CA GLN A 79 9.94 -1.41 -7.47
C GLN A 79 9.95 -1.77 -5.99
N ARG A 80 10.98 -1.38 -5.22
CA ARG A 80 11.05 -1.63 -3.78
C ARG A 80 9.94 -0.91 -3.02
N ARG A 81 9.65 0.35 -3.33
CA ARG A 81 8.55 1.10 -2.72
C ARG A 81 7.20 0.43 -2.95
N ILE A 82 6.92 0.01 -4.18
CA ILE A 82 5.68 -0.71 -4.49
C ILE A 82 5.62 -2.04 -3.73
N LEU A 83 6.70 -2.82 -3.76
CA LEU A 83 6.76 -4.09 -3.02
C LEU A 83 6.59 -3.90 -1.52
N PHE A 84 7.15 -2.83 -0.96
CA PHE A 84 6.97 -2.48 0.46
C PHE A 84 5.49 -2.29 0.79
N ALA A 85 4.79 -1.43 0.05
CA ALA A 85 3.36 -1.18 0.27
C ALA A 85 2.52 -2.46 0.12
N LEU A 86 2.83 -3.29 -0.87
CA LEU A 86 2.14 -4.57 -1.09
C LEU A 86 2.46 -5.58 0.02
N GLU A 87 3.69 -5.63 0.52
CA GLU A 87 4.09 -6.53 1.61
C GLU A 87 3.46 -6.11 2.92
N TYR A 88 3.44 -4.80 3.21
CA TYR A 88 2.77 -4.22 4.37
C TYR A 88 1.29 -4.61 4.34
N PHE A 89 0.61 -4.27 3.24
CA PHE A 89 -0.78 -4.67 3.02
C PHE A 89 -1.00 -6.17 3.06
N ASN A 90 -0.02 -7.03 2.74
CA ASN A 90 -0.23 -8.48 2.75
C ASN A 90 -0.08 -9.11 4.15
N LYS A 91 0.46 -8.38 5.14
CA LYS A 91 0.58 -8.85 6.53
C LYS A 91 -0.77 -8.74 7.25
N ILE A 92 -1.07 -9.70 8.12
CA ILE A 92 -2.33 -9.72 8.89
C ILE A 92 -2.11 -9.16 10.31
N GLU A 93 -0.89 -9.32 10.83
CA GLU A 93 -0.43 -8.78 12.11
C GLU A 93 0.63 -7.70 11.85
N ASP A 94 0.17 -6.54 11.41
CA ASP A 94 0.94 -5.32 11.18
C ASP A 94 0.78 -4.35 12.38
N GLU A 95 0.82 -3.03 12.16
CA GLU A 95 0.70 -2.06 13.25
C GLU A 95 -0.76 -1.96 13.75
N ILE A 96 -1.76 -2.14 12.89
CA ILE A 96 -3.17 -2.25 13.24
C ILE A 96 -3.78 -3.52 12.61
N PRO A 97 -3.86 -4.63 13.38
CA PRO A 97 -4.31 -5.91 12.85
C PRO A 97 -5.64 -5.84 12.08
N ASP A 98 -5.66 -6.44 10.89
CA ASP A 98 -6.82 -6.54 9.98
C ASP A 98 -8.14 -6.95 10.65
N GLN A 99 -8.04 -7.79 11.69
CA GLN A 99 -9.19 -8.36 12.40
C GLN A 99 -9.90 -7.35 13.30
N LEU A 100 -9.28 -6.19 13.58
CA LEU A 100 -9.87 -5.17 14.43
C LEU A 100 -11.10 -4.56 13.74
N PRO A 101 -12.28 -4.58 14.40
CA PRO A 101 -13.48 -4.03 13.82
C PRO A 101 -13.33 -2.52 13.59
N TRP A 102 -13.80 -2.05 12.43
CA TRP A 102 -13.86 -0.65 12.01
C TRP A 102 -12.53 0.06 11.76
N VAL A 103 -11.43 -0.35 12.40
CA VAL A 103 -10.12 0.34 12.33
C VAL A 103 -9.02 -0.49 11.66
N GLY A 104 -9.21 -1.80 11.49
CA GLY A 104 -8.27 -2.62 10.71
C GLY A 104 -8.09 -2.02 9.31
N TYR A 105 -6.87 -2.15 8.76
CA TYR A 105 -6.44 -1.56 7.49
C TYR A 105 -6.25 -0.02 7.48
N LEU A 106 -6.39 0.67 8.62
CA LEU A 106 -6.24 2.12 8.64
C LEU A 106 -4.78 2.55 8.42
N ASP A 107 -3.85 1.83 9.03
CA ASP A 107 -2.41 1.97 8.82
C ASP A 107 -2.01 1.60 7.40
N ASP A 108 -2.55 0.49 6.86
CA ASP A 108 -2.37 0.13 5.44
C ASP A 108 -2.75 1.27 4.51
N ALA A 109 -3.94 1.85 4.70
CA ALA A 109 -4.43 2.94 3.87
C ALA A 109 -3.46 4.14 3.87
N VAL A 110 -2.89 4.45 5.03
CA VAL A 110 -1.96 5.57 5.19
C VAL A 110 -0.58 5.25 4.59
N VAL A 111 -0.05 4.05 4.82
CA VAL A 111 1.24 3.62 4.27
C VAL A 111 1.19 3.51 2.75
N VAL A 112 0.15 2.89 2.22
CA VAL A 112 -0.04 2.68 0.78
C VAL A 112 -0.25 4.01 0.07
N ARG A 113 -1.07 4.91 0.64
CA ARG A 113 -1.27 6.27 0.09
C ARG A 113 0.04 7.04 0.07
N TRP A 114 0.82 7.01 1.15
CA TRP A 114 2.12 7.69 1.22
C TRP A 114 3.07 7.19 0.11
N VAL A 115 3.18 5.87 -0.08
CA VAL A 115 4.01 5.30 -1.14
C VAL A 115 3.54 5.74 -2.53
N LEU A 116 2.22 5.73 -2.76
CA LEU A 116 1.65 6.16 -4.04
C LEU A 116 1.93 7.65 -4.30
N GLU A 117 1.77 8.51 -3.31
CA GLU A 117 2.06 9.95 -3.42
C GLU A 117 3.54 10.22 -3.66
N ASP A 118 4.45 9.53 -2.97
CA ASP A 118 5.90 9.65 -3.18
C ASP A 118 6.29 9.18 -4.59
N LEU A 119 5.67 8.09 -5.08
CA LEU A 119 5.83 7.67 -6.47
C LEU A 119 5.29 8.72 -7.43
N LEU A 120 4.12 9.31 -7.19
CA LEU A 120 3.60 10.37 -8.07
C LEU A 120 4.45 11.65 -8.04
N ALA A 121 5.08 11.97 -6.91
CA ALA A 121 6.00 13.11 -6.81
C ALA A 121 7.28 12.87 -7.62
N ASP A 122 7.87 11.67 -7.50
CA ASP A 122 9.09 11.30 -8.21
C ASP A 122 8.86 11.01 -9.70
N TYR A 123 7.67 10.50 -10.03
CA TYR A 123 7.27 10.01 -11.35
C TYR A 123 6.07 10.78 -11.91
N GLY A 124 5.86 12.03 -11.51
CA GLY A 124 4.78 12.92 -12.00
C GLY A 124 4.78 13.17 -13.52
N LYS A 125 5.63 12.45 -14.26
CA LYS A 125 5.74 12.36 -15.71
C LYS A 125 5.06 11.12 -16.32
N TYR A 126 4.46 10.24 -15.52
CA TYR A 126 3.79 9.01 -16.00
C TYR A 126 2.26 9.06 -15.87
N CYS A 127 1.72 10.08 -15.20
CA CYS A 127 0.29 10.38 -15.12
C CYS A 127 -0.09 11.50 -16.11
N ASP A 128 0.29 11.32 -17.37
CA ASP A 128 -0.48 11.88 -18.47
C ASP A 128 -1.07 10.68 -19.22
N THR A 129 -2.34 10.39 -18.93
CA THR A 129 -3.21 9.57 -19.79
C THR A 129 -4.29 10.45 -20.36
#